data_AF-W2EGQ5-F1
#
_entry.id   AF-W2EGQ5-F1
#
_cell.length_a   1.000
_cell.length_b   1.000
_cell.length_c   1.000
_cell.angle_alpha   90.00
_cell.angle_beta   90.00
_cell.angle_gamma   90.00
#
_symmetry.space_group_name_H-M   'P 1'
#
loop_
_entity.id
_entity.type
_entity.pdbx_description
1 polymer ?
#
loop_
_entity_poly.entity_id
_entity_poly.type
_entity_poly.pdbx_seq_one_letter_code
_entity_poly.pdbx_strand_id
1 'polypeptide(L)'
;MAVRGRPASGLPEKTVDALTERLHVGLGPDEDARNREQGLGPMLGILTGIGVGLAYGLFRHSVRRVNGPAAAAGVGLAAAVASNLPMTSLGLTDPRTWGIGGWVSDLIPHLGYGAATVAAFELMRAGR
;
A
#
# COMPACT_ATOMS: atom_id res chain seq x y z
N MET A 1 -14.57 1.99 5.71
CA MET A 1 -14.27 2.78 6.91
C MET A 1 -14.88 4.15 6.73
N ALA A 2 -14.16 5.11 6.15
CA ALA A 2 -14.60 6.51 6.06
C ALA A 2 -15.91 6.71 5.28
N VAL A 3 -16.02 6.15 4.06
CA VAL A 3 -17.20 6.39 3.21
C VAL A 3 -18.37 5.45 3.52
N ARG A 4 -18.07 4.19 3.87
CA ARG A 4 -19.09 3.14 4.08
C ARG A 4 -19.51 2.94 5.53
N GLY A 5 -18.90 3.64 6.50
CA GLY A 5 -19.19 3.47 7.94
C GLY A 5 -18.88 2.09 8.54
N ARG A 6 -18.33 1.13 7.76
CA ARG A 6 -17.98 -0.21 8.26
C ARG A 6 -16.69 -0.21 9.12
N PRO A 7 -16.52 -1.19 10.05
CA PRO A 7 -15.33 -1.31 10.89
C PRO A 7 -14.03 -1.53 10.12
N ALA A 8 -12.93 -1.00 10.68
CA ALA A 8 -11.53 -1.42 10.51
C ALA A 8 -11.33 -2.78 9.83
N SER A 9 -10.58 -2.88 8.73
CA SER A 9 -10.18 -4.19 8.22
C SER A 9 -8.99 -4.59 9.05
N GLY A 10 -9.08 -5.73 9.73
CA GLY A 10 -7.96 -6.28 10.52
C GLY A 10 -6.85 -6.90 9.67
N LEU A 11 -6.85 -6.72 8.34
CA LEU A 11 -5.88 -7.36 7.44
C LEU A 11 -4.45 -6.86 7.66
N PRO A 12 -4.20 -5.54 7.82
CA PRO A 12 -2.86 -5.04 8.13
C PRO A 12 -2.32 -5.60 9.44
N GLU A 13 -3.14 -5.65 10.50
CA GLU A 13 -2.77 -6.19 11.82
C GLU A 13 -2.45 -7.69 11.72
N LYS A 14 -3.29 -8.48 11.04
CA LYS A 14 -3.01 -9.91 10.76
C LYS A 14 -1.75 -10.13 9.93
N THR A 15 -1.40 -9.17 9.08
CA THR A 15 -0.16 -9.23 8.29
C THR A 15 1.05 -8.98 9.18
N VAL A 16 0.96 -8.04 10.12
CA VAL A 16 1.99 -7.82 11.13
C VAL A 16 2.18 -9.08 11.96
N ASP A 17 1.09 -9.63 12.50
CA ASP A 17 1.10 -10.86 13.31
C ASP A 17 1.82 -12.01 12.57
N ALA A 18 1.36 -12.33 11.35
CA ALA A 18 1.96 -13.38 10.53
C ALA A 18 3.43 -13.12 10.15
N LEU A 19 3.84 -11.86 9.97
CA LEU A 19 5.24 -11.51 9.73
C LEU A 19 6.07 -11.66 11.00
N THR A 20 5.56 -11.25 12.15
CA THR A 20 6.26 -11.37 13.43
C THR A 20 6.42 -12.82 13.86
N GLU A 21 5.43 -13.67 13.60
CA GLU A 21 5.52 -15.11 13.79
C GLU A 21 6.65 -15.70 12.92
N ARG A 22 6.68 -15.37 11.62
CA ARG A 22 7.74 -15.84 10.70
C ARG A 22 9.13 -15.35 11.07
N LEU A 23 9.23 -14.11 11.56
CA LEU A 23 10.49 -13.48 11.95
C LEU A 23 10.91 -13.80 13.38
N HIS A 24 10.11 -14.57 14.12
CA HIS A 24 10.32 -14.90 15.53
C HIS A 24 10.49 -13.64 16.42
N VAL A 25 9.74 -12.58 16.09
CA VAL A 25 9.73 -11.31 16.83
C VAL A 25 8.55 -11.31 17.79
N GLY A 26 8.83 -11.36 19.09
CA GLY A 26 7.78 -11.27 20.11
C GLY A 26 7.25 -9.85 20.26
N LEU A 27 5.94 -9.66 20.03
CA LEU A 27 5.26 -8.40 20.28
C LEU A 27 4.82 -8.21 21.73
N GLY A 28 5.27 -9.06 22.67
CA GLY A 28 4.89 -8.98 24.08
C GLY A 28 3.60 -9.74 24.41
N PRO A 29 3.11 -9.64 25.64
CA PRO A 29 1.93 -10.38 26.09
C PRO A 29 0.63 -9.71 25.64
N ASP A 30 -0.37 -10.52 25.28
CA ASP A 30 -1.79 -10.20 25.08
C ASP A 30 -2.09 -8.76 24.59
N GLU A 31 -2.38 -7.85 25.52
CA GLU A 31 -2.83 -6.50 25.23
C GLU A 31 -1.73 -5.64 24.58
N ASP A 32 -0.48 -5.81 25.01
CA ASP A 32 0.67 -5.12 24.41
C ASP A 32 0.88 -5.55 22.96
N ALA A 33 0.72 -6.85 22.67
CA ALA A 33 0.82 -7.38 21.32
C ALA A 33 -0.24 -6.77 20.41
N ARG A 34 -1.51 -6.79 20.84
CA ARG A 34 -2.63 -6.18 20.08
C ARG A 34 -2.42 -4.69 19.83
N ASN A 35 -1.96 -3.94 20.83
CA ASN A 35 -1.69 -2.51 20.69
C ASN A 35 -0.56 -2.25 19.70
N ARG A 36 0.49 -3.09 19.71
CA ARG A 36 1.61 -2.99 18.75
C ARG A 36 1.17 -3.38 17.34
N GLU A 37 0.38 -4.43 17.17
CA GLU A 37 -0.20 -4.80 15.86
C GLU A 37 -1.03 -3.66 15.27
N GLN A 38 -1.91 -3.05 16.07
CA GLN A 38 -2.72 -1.89 15.64
C GLN A 38 -1.86 -0.67 15.27
N GLY A 39 -0.73 -0.46 15.96
CA GLY A 39 0.22 0.59 15.61
C GLY A 39 1.03 0.29 14.34
N LEU A 40 1.42 -0.97 14.16
CA LEU A 40 2.26 -1.43 13.04
C LEU A 40 1.47 -1.63 11.75
N GLY A 41 0.18 -2.00 11.81
CA GLY A 41 -0.66 -2.23 10.64
C GLY A 41 -0.65 -1.05 9.66
N PRO A 42 -0.96 0.19 10.11
CA PRO A 42 -0.87 1.38 9.28
C PRO A 42 0.54 1.69 8.75
N MET A 43 1.60 1.31 9.49
CA MET A 43 2.98 1.53 9.08
C MET A 43 3.33 0.74 7.81
N LEU A 44 2.74 -0.43 7.60
CA LEU A 44 2.92 -1.21 6.35
C LEU A 44 2.46 -0.43 5.12
N GLY A 45 1.32 0.27 5.22
CA GLY A 45 0.81 1.13 4.16
C GLY A 45 1.71 2.32 3.90
N ILE A 46 2.22 2.97 4.96
CA ILE A 46 3.17 4.09 4.85
C ILE A 46 4.47 3.63 4.17
N LEU A 47 5.04 2.51 4.61
CA LEU A 47 6.25 1.94 4.03
C LEU A 47 6.07 1.60 2.55
N THR A 48 4.93 1.01 2.19
CA THR A 48 4.56 0.74 0.80
C THR A 48 4.52 2.01 -0.02
N GLY A 49 3.85 3.05 0.46
CA GLY A 49 3.76 4.34 -0.22
C GLY A 49 5.13 5.03 -0.36
N ILE A 50 5.98 5.00 0.66
CA ILE A 50 7.33 5.56 0.54
C ILE A 50 8.14 4.76 -0.48
N GLY A 51 8.11 3.43 -0.40
CA GLY A 51 8.87 2.55 -1.30
C GLY A 51 8.47 2.73 -2.77
N VAL A 52 7.17 2.76 -3.06
CA VAL A 52 6.66 2.97 -4.43
C VAL A 52 7.01 4.38 -4.94
N GLY A 53 6.87 5.42 -4.11
CA GLY A 53 7.25 6.78 -4.48
C GLY A 53 8.74 6.93 -4.79
N LEU A 54 9.61 6.31 -3.97
CA LEU A 54 11.05 6.26 -4.21
C LEU A 54 11.39 5.54 -5.52
N ALA A 55 10.77 4.38 -5.75
CA ALA A 55 10.96 3.61 -6.98
C ALA A 55 10.55 4.44 -8.21
N TYR A 56 9.42 5.15 -8.14
CA TYR A 56 9.01 6.06 -9.20
C TYR A 56 10.02 7.20 -9.42
N GLY A 57 10.51 7.83 -8.36
CA GLY A 57 11.51 8.89 -8.46
C GLY A 57 12.81 8.43 -9.14
N LEU A 58 13.31 7.23 -8.78
CA LEU A 58 14.48 6.62 -9.41
C LEU A 58 14.24 6.26 -10.89
N PHE A 59 13.08 5.69 -11.20
CA PHE A 59 12.66 5.40 -12.57
C PHE A 59 12.60 6.68 -13.41
N ARG A 60 11.99 7.74 -12.86
CA ARG A 60 11.79 9.02 -13.55
C ARG A 60 13.07 9.84 -13.66
N HIS A 61 14.08 9.57 -12.83
CA HIS A 61 15.43 10.09 -13.02
C HIS A 61 16.11 9.48 -14.25
N SER A 62 15.89 8.18 -14.51
CA SER A 62 16.53 7.43 -15.59
C SER A 62 15.83 7.62 -16.94
N VAL A 63 14.50 7.73 -16.93
CA VAL A 63 13.70 7.97 -18.14
C VAL A 63 13.40 9.45 -18.24
N ARG A 64 13.61 10.09 -19.41
CA ARG A 64 13.38 11.55 -19.54
C ARG A 64 11.94 11.92 -19.86
N ARG A 65 11.24 11.15 -20.70
CA ARG A 65 9.86 11.43 -21.11
C ARG A 65 8.96 10.26 -20.73
N VAL A 66 7.95 10.54 -19.92
CA VAL A 66 6.88 9.60 -19.58
C VAL A 66 5.56 10.36 -19.65
N ASN A 67 4.55 9.72 -20.21
CA ASN A 67 3.19 10.24 -20.21
C ASN A 67 2.65 10.27 -18.77
N GLY A 68 2.21 11.44 -18.28
CA GLY A 68 1.76 11.64 -16.89
C GLY A 68 0.64 10.68 -16.46
N PRO A 69 -0.48 10.62 -17.19
CA PRO A 69 -1.54 9.64 -16.92
C PRO A 69 -1.07 8.18 -16.87
N ALA A 70 -0.22 7.77 -17.81
CA ALA A 70 0.33 6.41 -17.83
C ALA A 70 1.24 6.16 -16.61
N ALA A 71 2.05 7.13 -16.21
CA ALA A 71 2.84 7.06 -14.99
C ALA A 71 1.95 6.94 -13.76
N ALA A 72 0.90 7.75 -13.65
CA ALA A 72 -0.01 7.75 -12.50
C ALA A 72 -0.72 6.39 -12.35
N ALA A 73 -1.22 5.84 -13.47
CA ALA A 73 -1.80 4.51 -13.48
C ALA A 73 -0.78 3.42 -13.10
N GLY A 74 0.44 3.48 -13.65
CA GLY A 74 1.51 2.54 -13.35
C GLY A 74 1.93 2.56 -11.88
N VAL A 75 2.10 3.75 -11.29
CA VAL A 75 2.42 3.92 -9.86
C VAL A 75 1.28 3.43 -8.98
N GLY A 76 0.03 3.72 -9.35
CA GLY A 76 -1.13 3.21 -8.61
C GLY A 76 -1.21 1.69 -8.64
N LEU A 77 -1.01 1.06 -9.80
CA LEU A 77 -0.94 -0.39 -9.92
C LEU A 77 0.21 -0.99 -9.14
N ALA A 78 1.40 -0.36 -9.17
CA ALA A 78 2.54 -0.79 -8.38
C ALA A 78 2.22 -0.73 -6.88
N ALA A 79 1.55 0.31 -6.40
CA ALA A 79 1.11 0.43 -5.01
C ALA A 79 0.09 -0.66 -4.65
N ALA A 80 -0.90 -0.92 -5.52
CA ALA A 80 -1.91 -1.96 -5.31
C ALA A 80 -1.27 -3.36 -5.23
N VAL A 81 -0.29 -3.65 -6.08
CA VAL A 81 0.44 -4.92 -6.04
C VAL A 81 1.31 -4.99 -4.78
N ALA A 82 2.06 -3.93 -4.47
CA ALA A 82 2.98 -3.92 -3.34
C ALA A 82 2.25 -4.06 -1.99
N SER A 83 1.05 -3.48 -1.85
CA SER A 83 0.24 -3.62 -0.65
C SER A 83 -0.38 -5.02 -0.53
N ASN A 84 -0.90 -5.58 -1.63
CA ASN A 84 -1.64 -6.84 -1.60
C ASN A 84 -0.76 -8.09 -1.66
N LEU A 85 0.39 -8.04 -2.31
CA LEU A 85 1.24 -9.21 -2.54
C LEU A 85 1.66 -9.93 -1.25
N PRO A 86 2.13 -9.23 -0.19
CA PRO A 86 2.45 -9.90 1.08
C PRO A 86 1.22 -10.59 1.68
N MET A 87 0.09 -9.89 1.73
CA MET A 87 -1.16 -10.42 2.29
C MET A 87 -1.68 -11.65 1.53
N THR A 88 -1.58 -11.64 0.20
CA THR A 88 -1.93 -12.78 -0.64
C THR A 88 -0.97 -13.95 -0.45
N SER A 89 0.35 -13.69 -0.35
CA SER A 89 1.36 -14.74 -0.11
C SER A 89 1.22 -15.41 1.26
N LEU A 90 0.65 -14.68 2.23
CA LEU A 90 0.32 -15.18 3.56
C LEU A 90 -1.05 -15.88 3.62
N GLY A 91 -1.79 -15.91 2.52
CA GLY A 91 -3.14 -16.50 2.46
C GLY A 91 -4.21 -15.68 3.18
N LEU A 92 -3.93 -14.42 3.53
CA LEU A 92 -4.86 -13.55 4.24
C LEU A 92 -5.94 -12.96 3.32
N THR A 93 -5.69 -12.92 2.02
CA THR A 93 -6.63 -12.44 1.00
C THR A 93 -6.41 -13.12 -0.34
N ASP A 94 -7.47 -13.32 -1.13
CA ASP A 94 -7.39 -13.83 -2.49
C ASP A 94 -8.09 -12.88 -3.48
N PRO A 95 -7.32 -12.09 -4.27
CA PRO A 95 -7.86 -11.16 -5.26
C PRO A 95 -8.81 -11.80 -6.29
N ARG A 96 -8.72 -13.11 -6.51
CA ARG A 96 -9.60 -13.86 -7.43
C ARG A 96 -11.03 -13.95 -6.93
N THR A 97 -11.25 -13.78 -5.62
CA THR A 97 -12.57 -13.94 -4.97
C THR A 97 -13.26 -12.62 -4.67
N TRP A 98 -12.60 -11.47 -4.88
CA TRP A 98 -13.08 -10.16 -4.47
C TRP A 98 -14.34 -9.66 -5.20
N GLY A 99 -14.60 -10.21 -6.38
CA GLY A 99 -15.61 -9.67 -7.30
C GLY A 99 -15.32 -8.24 -7.74
N ILE A 100 -16.17 -7.68 -8.61
CA ILE A 100 -15.97 -6.35 -9.21
C ILE A 100 -15.94 -5.26 -8.13
N GLY A 101 -16.86 -5.32 -7.16
CA GLY A 101 -16.94 -4.32 -6.10
C GLY A 101 -15.68 -4.28 -5.21
N GLY A 102 -15.07 -5.43 -4.92
CA GLY A 102 -13.82 -5.51 -4.17
C GLY A 102 -12.66 -4.90 -4.95
N TRP A 103 -12.50 -5.29 -6.21
CA TRP A 103 -11.49 -4.72 -7.11
C TRP A 103 -11.59 -3.21 -7.25
N VAL A 104 -12.79 -2.67 -7.50
CA VAL A 104 -13.00 -1.22 -7.62
C VAL A 104 -12.66 -0.49 -6.32
N SER A 105 -13.06 -1.07 -5.18
CA SER A 105 -12.78 -0.48 -3.86
C SER A 105 -11.30 -0.46 -3.52
N ASP A 106 -10.52 -1.38 -4.06
CA ASP A 106 -9.08 -1.45 -3.91
C ASP A 106 -8.37 -0.54 -4.91
N LEU A 107 -8.73 -0.61 -6.18
CA LEU A 107 -8.00 0.07 -7.25
C LEU A 107 -8.15 1.59 -7.22
N ILE A 108 -9.34 2.11 -6.91
CA ILE A 108 -9.60 3.57 -6.92
C ILE A 108 -8.66 4.32 -5.95
N PRO A 109 -8.57 3.96 -4.66
CA PRO A 109 -7.62 4.60 -3.75
C PRO A 109 -6.17 4.53 -4.24
N HIS A 110 -5.74 3.38 -4.78
CA HIS A 110 -4.37 3.21 -5.28
C HIS A 110 -4.08 4.07 -6.52
N LEU A 111 -5.03 4.21 -7.44
CA LEU A 111 -4.91 5.13 -8.58
C LEU A 111 -4.86 6.59 -8.11
N GLY A 112 -5.65 6.95 -7.09
CA GLY A 112 -5.57 8.27 -6.45
C GLY A 112 -4.19 8.54 -5.85
N TYR A 113 -3.63 7.56 -5.14
CA TYR A 113 -2.25 7.62 -4.63
C TYR A 113 -1.22 7.76 -5.77
N GLY A 114 -1.37 7.02 -6.87
CA GLY A 114 -0.50 7.11 -8.04
C GLY A 114 -0.52 8.50 -8.70
N ALA A 115 -1.72 9.06 -8.89
CA ALA A 115 -1.88 10.43 -9.40
C ALA A 115 -1.23 11.47 -8.48
N ALA A 116 -1.47 11.38 -7.17
CA ALA A 116 -0.88 12.29 -6.19
C ALA A 116 0.67 12.20 -6.18
N THR A 117 1.22 10.99 -6.24
CA THR A 117 2.66 10.74 -6.23
C THR A 117 3.34 11.33 -7.48
N VAL A 118 2.78 11.07 -8.66
CA VAL A 118 3.30 11.61 -9.93
C VAL A 118 3.20 13.13 -9.97
N ALA A 119 2.05 13.68 -9.56
CA ALA A 119 1.85 15.12 -9.51
C ALA A 119 2.85 15.80 -8.55
N ALA A 120 3.01 15.27 -7.33
CA ALA A 120 3.95 15.80 -6.36
C ALA A 120 5.39 15.80 -6.90
N PHE A 121 5.81 14.69 -7.53
CA PHE A 121 7.15 14.58 -8.11
C PHE A 121 7.39 15.61 -9.23
N GLU A 122 6.47 15.70 -10.21
CA GLU A 122 6.65 16.61 -11.35
C GLU A 122 6.54 18.09 -10.92
N LEU A 123 5.70 18.42 -9.93
CA LEU A 123 5.64 19.77 -9.34
C LEU A 123 6.98 20.16 -8.67
N MET A 124 7.57 19.26 -7.88
CA MET A 124 8.89 19.50 -7.27
C MET A 124 10.00 19.62 -8.32
N ARG A 125 9.88 18.90 -9.44
CA ARG A 125 10.86 18.94 -10.54
C ARG A 125 10.75 20.21 -11.38
N ALA A 126 9.55 20.76 -11.55
CA ALA A 126 9.32 21.98 -12.31
C ALA A 126 9.73 23.27 -11.57
N GLY A 127 9.78 23.23 -10.23
CA GLY A 127 10.25 24.35 -9.40
C GLY A 127 11.78 24.43 -9.23
N ARG A 128 12.54 23.54 -9.85
CA ARG A 128 14.01 23.54 -9.88
C ARG A 128 14.51 23.99 -11.24
#